data_AF-A0A6I5NLX5-F1
#
_entry.id   AF-A0A6I5NLX5-F1
#
_cell.length_a   1.000
_cell.length_b   1.000
_cell.length_c   1.000
_cell.angle_alpha   90.00
_cell.angle_beta   90.00
_cell.angle_gamma   90.00
#
_symmetry.space_group_name_H-M   'P 1'
#
loop_
_entity.id
_entity.type
_entity.pdbx_description
1 polymer ?
#
loop_
_entity_poly.entity_id
_entity_poly.type
_entity_poly.pdbx_seq_one_letter_code
_entity_poly.pdbx_strand_id
1 'polypeptide(L)'
;MARTIRQLTAEERQQFDPTRNLANVLSTERWKRARARLSALVLTLRKEFGAKRIVLFGSLTQKEAFTRWSDIDLAAWGIAPERFYEAVVRLNDLSPEIKVDLVDPERCQSAALNQIIQEEGKEV
;
A
#
# COMPACT_ATOMS: atom_id res chain seq x y z
N MET A 1 14.04 -17.51 20.79
CA MET A 1 13.09 -16.36 20.83
C MET A 1 13.51 -15.35 19.78
N ALA A 2 12.57 -14.77 19.02
CA ALA A 2 12.89 -13.76 18.01
C ALA A 2 13.28 -12.43 18.68
N ARG A 3 14.40 -11.83 18.27
CA ARG A 3 14.80 -10.48 18.69
C ARG A 3 14.14 -9.44 17.78
N THR A 4 13.60 -8.38 18.36
CA THR A 4 13.06 -7.24 17.60
C THR A 4 14.18 -6.29 17.21
N ILE A 5 13.96 -5.41 16.21
CA ILE A 5 14.95 -4.40 15.79
C ILE A 5 15.45 -3.55 16.96
N ARG A 6 14.60 -3.28 17.97
CA ARG A 6 15.00 -2.54 19.18
C ARG A 6 16.05 -3.25 20.02
N GLN A 7 16.12 -4.58 19.93
CA GLN A 7 17.04 -5.43 20.70
C GLN A 7 18.35 -5.73 19.97
N LEU A 8 18.52 -5.23 18.74
CA LEU A 8 19.75 -5.36 17.96
C LEU A 8 20.77 -4.27 18.33
N THR A 9 22.04 -4.65 18.42
CA THR A 9 23.18 -3.71 18.53
C THR A 9 23.32 -2.86 17.26
N ALA A 10 24.11 -1.78 17.31
CA ALA A 10 24.35 -0.94 16.13
C ALA A 10 24.97 -1.73 14.97
N GLU A 11 25.92 -2.61 15.26
CA GLU A 11 26.59 -3.48 14.29
C GLU A 11 25.62 -4.52 13.69
N GLU A 12 24.79 -5.15 14.53
CA GLU A 12 23.77 -6.10 14.07
C GLU A 12 22.71 -5.43 13.19
N ARG A 13 22.32 -4.18 13.49
CA ARG A 13 21.40 -3.40 12.63
C ARG A 13 22.03 -3.06 11.29
N GLN A 14 23.32 -2.78 11.26
CA GLN A 14 24.05 -2.47 10.04
C GLN A 14 24.19 -3.70 9.12
N GLN A 15 24.25 -4.90 9.72
CA GLN A 15 24.26 -6.18 9.00
C GLN A 15 22.86 -6.74 8.70
N PHE A 16 21.81 -6.16 9.30
CA PHE A 16 20.44 -6.59 9.09
C PHE A 16 19.96 -6.18 7.70
N ASP A 17 19.89 -7.16 6.80
CA ASP A 17 19.31 -6.99 5.48
C ASP A 17 17.90 -7.61 5.44
N PRO A 18 16.83 -6.78 5.47
CA PRO A 18 15.46 -7.27 5.36
C PRO A 18 15.17 -7.88 3.98
N THR A 19 16.00 -7.60 2.98
CA THR A 19 15.84 -8.05 1.59
C THR A 19 16.56 -9.36 1.30
N ARG A 20 17.38 -9.88 2.23
CA ARG A 20 18.15 -11.12 2.05
C ARG A 20 17.31 -12.32 1.61
N ASN A 21 16.06 -12.39 2.06
CA ASN A 21 15.11 -13.45 1.72
C ASN A 21 13.97 -12.98 0.79
N LEU A 22 14.09 -11.80 0.16
CA LEU A 22 13.04 -11.20 -0.64
C LEU A 22 12.57 -12.16 -1.75
N ALA A 23 13.51 -12.75 -2.49
CA ALA A 23 13.22 -13.70 -3.56
C ALA A 23 12.36 -14.90 -3.10
N ASN A 24 12.54 -15.35 -1.86
CA ASN A 24 11.80 -16.49 -1.28
C ASN A 24 10.37 -16.12 -0.88
N VAL A 25 10.05 -14.82 -0.84
CA VAL A 25 8.74 -14.31 -0.40
C VAL A 25 7.99 -13.58 -1.50
N LEU A 26 8.60 -13.35 -2.66
CA LEU A 26 7.93 -12.82 -3.85
C LEU A 26 6.76 -13.72 -4.25
N SER A 27 5.65 -13.09 -4.67
CA SER A 27 4.45 -13.83 -5.04
C SER A 27 3.78 -13.23 -6.27
N THR A 28 4.09 -13.80 -7.44
CA THR A 28 3.44 -13.44 -8.71
C THR A 28 1.93 -13.66 -8.65
N GLU A 29 1.48 -14.76 -8.04
CA GLU A 29 0.05 -15.06 -7.96
C GLU A 29 -0.70 -14.09 -7.06
N ARG A 30 -0.13 -13.70 -5.91
CA ARG A 30 -0.74 -12.67 -5.07
C ARG A 30 -0.74 -11.30 -5.77
N TRP A 31 0.33 -10.95 -6.49
CA TRP A 31 0.41 -9.72 -7.28
C TRP A 31 -0.70 -9.65 -8.34
N LYS A 32 -0.94 -10.74 -9.09
CA LYS A 32 -2.03 -10.81 -10.07
C LYS A 32 -3.40 -10.62 -9.41
N ARG A 33 -3.65 -11.29 -8.27
CA ARG A 33 -4.90 -11.14 -7.52
C ARG A 33 -5.11 -9.71 -7.04
N ALA A 34 -4.06 -9.08 -6.49
CA ALA A 34 -4.10 -7.68 -6.07
C ALA A 34 -4.41 -6.75 -7.26
N ARG A 35 -3.73 -6.94 -8.39
CA ARG A 35 -3.94 -6.15 -9.60
C ARG A 35 -5.37 -6.29 -10.14
N ALA A 36 -5.97 -7.47 -10.06
CA ALA A 36 -7.34 -7.72 -10.47
C ALA A 36 -8.39 -7.00 -9.61
N ARG A 37 -8.08 -6.63 -8.36
CA ARG A 37 -8.98 -5.86 -7.49
C ARG A 37 -8.98 -4.36 -7.80
N LEU A 38 -7.88 -3.86 -8.38
CA LEU A 38 -7.64 -2.42 -8.55
C LEU A 38 -8.80 -1.68 -9.22
N SER A 39 -9.35 -2.24 -10.30
CA SER A 39 -10.45 -1.61 -11.04
C SER A 39 -11.71 -1.42 -10.17
N ALA A 40 -12.05 -2.40 -9.33
CA ALA A 40 -13.20 -2.30 -8.43
C ALA A 40 -12.96 -1.27 -7.32
N LEU A 41 -11.75 -1.29 -6.72
CA LEU A 41 -11.36 -0.33 -5.68
C LEU A 41 -11.41 1.12 -6.19
N VAL A 42 -10.85 1.38 -7.38
CA VAL A 42 -10.86 2.70 -8.02
C VAL A 42 -12.29 3.14 -8.34
N LEU A 43 -13.12 2.24 -8.88
CA LEU A 43 -14.51 2.55 -9.19
C LEU A 43 -15.30 2.94 -7.93
N THR A 44 -15.13 2.20 -6.84
CA THR A 44 -15.77 2.48 -5.55
C THR A 44 -15.30 3.81 -4.97
N LEU A 45 -13.99 4.09 -4.98
CA LEU A 45 -13.47 5.39 -4.53
C LEU A 45 -14.05 6.57 -5.32
N ARG A 46 -14.15 6.45 -6.65
CA ARG A 46 -14.74 7.50 -7.50
C ARG A 46 -16.24 7.65 -7.27
N LYS A 47 -16.98 6.55 -7.34
CA LYS A 47 -18.46 6.59 -7.36
C LYS A 47 -19.10 6.75 -5.99
N GLU A 48 -18.59 6.03 -4.99
CA GLU A 48 -19.18 6.01 -3.65
C GLU A 48 -18.59 7.11 -2.75
N PHE A 49 -17.33 7.50 -2.96
CA PHE A 49 -16.61 8.45 -2.08
C PHE A 49 -16.17 9.76 -2.74
N GLY A 50 -16.41 9.92 -4.04
CA GLY A 50 -16.13 11.17 -4.76
C GLY A 50 -14.65 11.47 -4.97
N ALA A 51 -13.78 10.46 -4.88
CA ALA A 51 -12.34 10.63 -5.10
C ALA A 51 -12.08 11.21 -6.51
N LYS A 52 -11.33 12.30 -6.56
CA LYS A 52 -11.04 13.05 -7.81
C LYS A 52 -9.78 12.58 -8.50
N ARG A 53 -8.78 12.22 -7.69
CA ARG A 53 -7.49 11.68 -8.12
C ARG A 53 -7.21 10.44 -7.29
N ILE A 54 -6.71 9.38 -7.93
CA ILE A 54 -6.33 8.14 -7.26
C ILE A 54 -4.98 7.71 -7.82
N VAL A 55 -4.02 7.49 -6.94
CA VAL A 55 -2.66 7.05 -7.28
C VAL A 55 -2.39 5.72 -6.60
N LEU A 56 -2.02 4.73 -7.40
CA LEU A 56 -1.44 3.49 -6.92
C LEU A 56 0.05 3.72 -6.66
N PHE A 57 0.51 3.38 -5.47
CA PHE A 57 1.93 3.42 -5.12
C PHE A 57 2.36 2.11 -4.44
N GLY A 58 3.57 2.09 -3.90
CA GLY A 58 4.08 0.94 -3.15
C GLY A 58 4.33 -0.31 -4.01
N SER A 59 4.36 -1.46 -3.35
CA SER A 59 4.89 -2.69 -3.95
C SER A 59 4.07 -3.23 -5.12
N LEU A 60 2.79 -2.86 -5.26
CA LEU A 60 1.94 -3.32 -6.38
C LEU A 60 2.33 -2.68 -7.72
N THR A 61 3.10 -1.59 -7.70
CA THR A 61 3.57 -0.90 -8.93
C THR A 61 4.65 -1.68 -9.68
N GLN A 62 5.36 -2.59 -9.00
CA GLN A 62 6.50 -3.36 -9.49
C GLN A 62 6.36 -4.82 -9.06
N LYS A 63 6.26 -5.75 -10.02
CA LYS A 63 6.02 -7.17 -9.74
C LYS A 63 7.15 -7.79 -8.93
N GLU A 64 8.37 -7.32 -9.14
CA GLU A 64 9.61 -7.78 -8.53
C GLU A 64 9.75 -7.35 -7.06
N ALA A 65 8.88 -6.45 -6.59
CA ALA A 65 8.82 -5.99 -5.21
C ALA A 65 7.63 -6.60 -4.42
N PHE A 66 6.71 -7.31 -5.09
CA PHE A 66 5.47 -7.77 -4.47
C PHE A 66 5.62 -9.12 -3.80
N THR A 67 5.38 -9.15 -2.50
CA THR A 67 5.58 -10.33 -1.64
C THR A 67 4.26 -10.98 -1.26
N ARG A 68 4.33 -12.16 -0.63
CA ARG A 68 3.15 -12.82 -0.02
C ARG A 68 2.50 -12.02 1.11
N TRP A 69 3.19 -11.01 1.64
CA TRP A 69 2.71 -10.15 2.72
C TRP A 69 2.30 -8.76 2.24
N SER A 70 2.54 -8.44 0.96
CA SER A 70 2.17 -7.16 0.38
C SER A 70 0.66 -6.93 0.40
N ASP A 71 0.33 -5.65 0.51
CA ASP A 71 -0.97 -4.99 0.48
C ASP A 71 -1.17 -4.21 -0.84
N ILE A 72 -2.27 -3.48 -0.93
CA ILE A 72 -2.60 -2.57 -2.03
C ILE A 72 -2.57 -1.15 -1.48
N ASP A 73 -1.55 -0.38 -1.85
CA ASP A 73 -1.39 1.01 -1.42
C ASP A 73 -2.05 2.00 -2.39
N LEU A 74 -3.03 2.76 -1.92
CA LEU A 74 -3.74 3.77 -2.70
C LEU A 74 -3.70 5.13 -2.00
N ALA A 75 -3.40 6.17 -2.76
CA ALA A 75 -3.53 7.56 -2.34
C ALA A 75 -4.72 8.18 -3.07
N ALA A 76 -5.66 8.79 -2.35
CA ALA A 76 -6.87 9.35 -2.94
C ALA A 76 -7.14 10.77 -2.45
N TRP A 77 -7.46 11.67 -3.38
CA TRP A 77 -7.77 13.08 -3.10
C TRP A 77 -9.26 13.36 -3.25
N GLY A 78 -9.77 14.31 -2.46
CA GLY A 78 -11.15 14.76 -2.55
C GLY A 78 -12.18 13.86 -1.85
N ILE A 79 -11.74 12.87 -1.08
CA ILE A 79 -12.63 12.12 -0.18
C ILE A 79 -12.98 13.00 1.01
N ALA A 80 -14.27 13.07 1.34
CA ALA A 80 -14.72 13.81 2.51
C ALA A 80 -14.09 13.25 3.80
N PRO A 81 -13.57 14.10 4.69
CA PRO A 81 -12.84 13.67 5.91
C PRO A 81 -13.64 12.70 6.77
N GLU A 82 -14.94 12.98 6.92
CA GLU A 82 -15.87 12.25 7.76
C GLU A 82 -16.19 10.86 7.19
N ARG A 83 -15.89 10.64 5.91
CA ARG A 83 -16.12 9.40 5.17
C ARG A 83 -14.84 8.61 4.89
N PHE A 84 -13.68 9.10 5.30
CA PHE A 84 -12.41 8.46 4.99
C PHE A 84 -12.32 7.04 5.57
N TYR A 85 -12.71 6.85 6.83
CA TYR A 85 -12.70 5.52 7.45
C TYR A 85 -13.79 4.59 6.90
N GLU A 86 -14.93 5.13 6.47
CA GLU A 86 -15.95 4.37 5.73
C GLU A 86 -15.36 3.82 4.42
N ALA A 87 -14.58 4.64 3.70
CA ALA A 87 -13.87 4.21 2.50
C ALA A 87 -12.86 3.10 2.80
N VAL A 88 -12.06 3.24 3.86
CA VAL A 88 -11.07 2.21 4.27
C VAL A 88 -11.75 0.85 4.50
N VAL A 89 -12.84 0.82 5.28
CA VAL A 89 -13.59 -0.41 5.56
C VAL A 89 -14.14 -0.98 4.26
N ARG A 90 -14.79 -0.14 3.45
CA ARG A 90 -15.41 -0.55 2.19
C ARG A 90 -14.41 -1.17 1.21
N LEU A 91 -13.20 -0.62 1.12
CA LEU A 91 -12.15 -1.16 0.26
C LEU A 91 -11.62 -2.51 0.76
N ASN A 92 -11.48 -2.69 2.07
CA ASN A 92 -11.03 -3.94 2.65
C ASN A 92 -12.11 -5.04 2.53
N ASP A 93 -13.40 -4.69 2.57
CA ASP A 93 -14.50 -5.62 2.27
C ASP A 93 -14.49 -6.11 0.81
N LEU A 94 -14.07 -5.26 -0.14
CA LEU A 94 -13.91 -5.63 -1.56
C LEU A 94 -12.67 -6.48 -1.82
N SER A 95 -11.74 -6.53 -0.88
CA SER A 95 -10.46 -7.24 -0.98
C SER A 95 -10.11 -7.98 0.33
N PRO A 96 -10.92 -8.97 0.74
CA PRO A 96 -10.78 -9.60 2.06
C PRO A 96 -9.47 -10.40 2.22
N GLU A 97 -8.86 -10.83 1.12
CA GLU A 97 -7.60 -11.60 1.13
C GLU A 97 -6.33 -10.73 1.10
N ILE A 98 -6.48 -9.45 0.70
CA ILE A 98 -5.37 -8.54 0.45
C ILE A 98 -5.76 -7.17 0.98
N LYS A 99 -5.14 -6.80 2.12
CA LYS A 99 -5.35 -5.52 2.78
C LYS A 99 -5.19 -4.36 1.78
N VAL A 100 -6.04 -3.36 1.91
CA VAL A 100 -5.97 -2.11 1.15
C VAL A 100 -5.62 -0.98 2.11
N ASP A 101 -4.48 -0.35 1.88
CA ASP A 101 -4.00 0.79 2.65
C ASP A 101 -4.29 2.07 1.87
N LEU A 102 -5.26 2.84 2.39
CA LEU A 102 -5.69 4.10 1.82
C LEU A 102 -5.01 5.26 2.56
N VAL A 103 -4.42 6.17 1.80
CA VAL A 103 -3.79 7.41 2.29
C VAL A 103 -4.58 8.62 1.79
N ASP A 104 -4.87 9.56 2.69
CA ASP A 104 -5.32 10.92 2.38
C ASP A 104 -4.08 11.81 2.26
N PRO A 105 -3.65 12.19 1.05
CA PRO A 105 -2.43 12.98 0.88
C PRO A 105 -2.61 14.43 1.33
N GLU A 106 -3.85 14.93 1.42
CA GLU A 106 -4.14 16.29 1.90
C GLU A 106 -3.95 16.40 3.42
N ARG A 107 -4.02 15.26 4.13
CA ARG A 107 -3.80 15.16 5.59
C ARG A 107 -2.52 14.43 5.99
N CYS A 108 -1.84 13.80 5.05
CA CYS A 108 -0.59 13.09 5.29
C CYS A 108 0.54 14.09 5.64
N GLN A 109 0.97 14.10 6.90
CA GLN A 109 2.07 14.94 7.37
C GLN A 109 3.45 14.36 7.03
N SER A 110 3.53 13.13 6.52
CA SER A 110 4.79 12.48 6.15
C SER A 110 5.29 12.99 4.81
N ALA A 111 6.30 13.85 4.85
CA ALA A 111 6.97 14.37 3.64
C ALA A 111 7.56 13.23 2.79
N ALA A 112 8.18 12.23 3.41
CA ALA A 112 8.76 11.08 2.71
C ALA A 112 7.69 10.25 1.98
N LEU A 113 6.53 10.02 2.61
CA LEU A 113 5.46 9.27 1.96
C LEU A 113 4.86 10.06 0.79
N ASN A 114 4.66 11.37 0.95
CA ASN A 114 4.19 12.23 -0.12
C ASN A 114 5.17 12.25 -1.31
N GLN A 115 6.48 12.24 -1.05
CA GLN A 115 7.50 12.12 -2.08
C GLN A 115 7.40 10.79 -2.85
N ILE A 116 7.29 9.66 -2.13
CA ILE A 116 7.11 8.34 -2.77
C ILE A 116 5.86 8.31 -3.66
N ILE A 117 4.73 8.86 -3.18
CA ILE A 117 3.49 8.93 -3.96
C ILE A 117 3.68 9.76 -5.24
N GLN A 118 4.51 10.81 -5.21
CA GLN A 118 4.77 11.68 -6.35
C GLN A 118 5.74 11.05 -7.36
N GLU A 119 6.80 10.38 -6.88
CA GLU A 119 7.89 9.86 -7.71
C GLU A 119 7.59 8.48 -8.30
N GLU A 120 7.02 7.59 -7.49
CA GLU A 120 6.78 6.18 -7.87
C GLU A 120 5.32 5.88 -8.21
N GLY A 121 4.42 6.80 -7.82
CA GLY A 121 2.99 6.63 -7.97
C GLY A 121 2.53 6.61 -9.43
N LYS A 122 1.54 5.76 -9.73
CA LYS A 122 0.87 5.68 -11.02
C LYS A 122 -0.60 6.05 -10.85
N GLU A 123 -1.07 7.04 -11.58
CA GLU A 123 -2.49 7.40 -11.59
C GLU A 123 -3.33 6.28 -12.25
N VAL A 124 -4.49 5.98 -11.66
CA VAL A 124 -5.34 4.82 -11.99
C VAL A 124 -6.82 5.17 -12.11
#